data_AF-A0A5N5GCK3-F1
#
_entry.id   AF-A0A5N5GCK3-F1
#
_cell.length_a   1.000
_cell.length_b   1.000
_cell.length_c   1.000
_cell.angle_alpha   90.00
_cell.angle_beta   90.00
_cell.angle_gamma   90.00
#
_symmetry.space_group_name_H-M   'P 1'
#
loop_
_entity.id
_entity.type
_entity.pdbx_description
1 polymer ?
#
loop_
_entity_poly.entity_id
_entity_poly.type
_entity_poly.pdbx_seq_one_letter_code
_entity_poly.pdbx_strand_id
1 'polypeptide(L)'
;MWKLKVADGGNDPYIYSTNNFVGRQIFEFDPEAGTTEERAEMEEARLHFYNNRHQVKPSGDLLWRMQFLRQKNFKQTIPPVKVEDGEEITYEKATASLRRSVHFFSALQASDGHWPAENAGPLFFLPPLVMCVYITGHLNTVFHAEHRKEILRYIYYHQNQDGGWGLHIEGHSTMFCTALNYICMRILGEGPDGGQDNACARARKWILDHGSVTHIPSWGKTWLSILGVFEWSGSNPMPPEFWILPSFLPMHPAKMWCYCRMVYMPMSYLYGKRFVGPITPLILQLREELYAQPYDEINWKGVRHHCAKEDIYYPHPWIQDFLWDSLYICTEPLLTRWPFNKLIRKRALEVTMEHIHYEDENSRYITIGCVEKVLCMLACWAEDPNGDYFKKHLARIPDYLWVAEDGMKMQSFGSQQWDTGFAIQALLASNLTDEIAPTLARGHDFVKKSQVKDNPSGDFKSMHRHISKGSWTFSDQDHGWQVSDCTAEGLKCCLLLSMMPPKLVGEKMEPERLYDAVNVLITLQVQLLCQSVIYMSRVAFCFPAVIKFWT
;
A
#
# COMPACT_ATOMS: atom_id res chain seq x y z
N MET A 1 19.39 -6.42 15.01
CA MET A 1 18.76 -5.12 14.68
C MET A 1 18.27 -5.15 13.24
N TRP A 2 17.20 -4.41 12.95
CA TRP A 2 16.69 -4.22 11.58
C TRP A 2 17.52 -3.17 10.83
N LYS A 3 17.97 -3.51 9.63
CA LYS A 3 18.77 -2.64 8.74
C LYS A 3 18.00 -2.37 7.46
N LEU A 4 17.95 -1.11 7.06
CA LEU A 4 17.44 -0.72 5.75
C LEU A 4 18.51 -0.99 4.67
N LYS A 5 18.17 -1.80 3.66
CA LYS A 5 18.95 -2.03 2.46
C LYS A 5 18.38 -1.18 1.33
N VAL A 6 19.26 -0.54 0.57
CA VAL A 6 18.92 0.35 -0.53
C VAL A 6 19.61 -0.12 -1.81
N ALA A 7 18.88 -0.12 -2.92
CA ALA A 7 19.35 -0.51 -4.25
C ALA A 7 19.93 -1.93 -4.31
N ASP A 8 19.40 -2.82 -3.47
CA ASP A 8 19.83 -4.21 -3.38
C ASP A 8 18.79 -5.14 -4.03
N GLY A 9 19.24 -5.91 -5.02
CA GLY A 9 18.45 -6.96 -5.66
C GLY A 9 18.44 -8.27 -4.90
N GLY A 10 19.43 -8.50 -4.05
CA GLY A 10 19.78 -9.82 -3.54
C GLY A 10 20.18 -10.79 -4.66
N ASN A 11 20.32 -12.06 -4.30
CA ASN A 11 20.57 -13.17 -5.24
C ASN A 11 19.30 -14.04 -5.40
N ASP A 12 18.13 -13.41 -5.54
CA ASP A 12 16.86 -14.11 -5.69
C ASP A 12 16.50 -14.25 -7.19
N PRO A 13 16.40 -15.49 -7.74
CA PRO A 13 16.09 -15.71 -9.15
C PRO A 13 14.68 -15.25 -9.55
N TYR A 14 13.80 -14.97 -8.58
CA TYR A 14 12.44 -14.52 -8.82
C TYR A 14 12.29 -12.99 -8.79
N ILE A 15 13.38 -12.26 -8.60
CA ILE A 15 13.39 -10.80 -8.58
C ILE A 15 14.22 -10.28 -9.77
N TYR A 16 13.66 -9.34 -10.51
CA TYR A 16 14.35 -8.68 -11.62
C TYR A 16 13.99 -7.20 -11.66
N SER A 17 14.91 -6.40 -12.22
CA SER A 17 14.82 -4.95 -12.28
C SER A 17 15.19 -4.42 -13.66
N THR A 18 14.66 -3.24 -13.96
CA THR A 18 14.90 -2.48 -15.19
C THR A 18 15.85 -1.30 -15.00
N ASN A 19 16.22 -0.99 -13.75
CA ASN A 19 17.15 0.08 -13.39
C ASN A 19 18.24 -0.36 -12.40
N ASN A 20 18.50 -1.67 -12.29
CA ASN A 20 19.43 -2.25 -11.31
C ASN A 20 19.04 -1.91 -9.87
N PHE A 21 17.75 -2.03 -9.55
CA PHE A 21 17.15 -1.88 -8.23
C PHE A 21 17.24 -0.48 -7.61
N VAL A 22 17.64 0.54 -8.37
CA VAL A 22 17.70 1.92 -7.87
C VAL A 22 16.32 2.36 -7.37
N GLY A 23 16.26 2.84 -6.13
CA GLY A 23 15.03 3.17 -5.41
C GLY A 23 14.45 2.04 -4.56
N ARG A 24 14.86 0.80 -4.76
CA ARG A 24 14.38 -0.31 -3.92
C ARG A 24 14.86 -0.15 -2.49
N GLN A 25 13.93 -0.27 -1.54
CA GLN A 25 14.17 -0.13 -0.10
C GLN A 25 13.52 -1.30 0.66
N ILE A 26 14.32 -2.10 1.37
CA ILE A 26 13.83 -3.27 2.13
C ILE A 26 14.49 -3.35 3.49
N PHE A 27 13.78 -3.86 4.50
CA PHE A 27 14.35 -4.12 5.82
C PHE A 27 14.81 -5.58 5.95
N GLU A 28 16.01 -5.78 6.49
CA GLU A 28 16.56 -7.08 6.82
C GLU A 28 16.92 -7.13 8.31
N PHE A 29 16.59 -8.23 8.98
CA PHE A 29 16.98 -8.44 10.36
C PHE A 29 18.34 -9.15 10.44
N ASP A 30 19.27 -8.56 11.19
CA ASP A 30 20.58 -9.12 11.47
C ASP A 30 20.77 -9.26 13.00
N PRO A 31 20.87 -10.47 13.57
CA PRO A 31 20.99 -10.66 15.02
C PRO A 31 22.31 -10.13 15.60
N GLU A 32 23.35 -10.04 14.79
CA GLU A 32 24.69 -9.57 15.16
C GLU A 32 24.88 -8.07 14.88
N ALA A 33 23.90 -7.44 14.19
CA ALA A 33 23.94 -6.01 13.93
C ALA A 33 23.93 -5.17 15.20
N GLY A 34 24.88 -4.24 15.23
CA GLY A 34 24.97 -3.09 16.12
C GLY A 34 25.36 -3.38 17.57
N THR A 35 25.93 -2.36 18.21
CA THR A 35 26.47 -2.44 19.57
C THR A 35 25.35 -2.50 20.62
N THR A 36 25.69 -2.84 21.86
CA THR A 36 24.74 -2.86 22.98
C THR A 36 24.07 -1.49 23.16
N GLU A 37 24.83 -0.40 23.01
CA GLU A 37 24.35 0.97 23.10
C GLU A 37 23.37 1.29 21.96
N GLU A 38 23.69 0.92 20.72
CA GLU A 38 22.81 1.15 19.57
C GLU A 38 21.49 0.40 19.70
N ARG A 39 21.53 -0.83 20.23
CA ARG A 39 20.33 -1.62 20.52
C ARG A 39 19.49 -0.96 21.62
N ALA A 40 20.14 -0.44 22.66
CA ALA A 40 19.45 0.25 23.75
C ALA A 40 18.77 1.54 23.27
N GLU A 41 19.42 2.34 22.43
CA GLU A 41 18.81 3.54 21.83
C GLU A 41 17.57 3.21 20.98
N MET A 42 17.59 2.10 20.23
CA MET A 42 16.42 1.66 19.47
C MET A 42 15.24 1.28 20.37
N GLU A 43 15.50 0.59 21.49
CA GLU A 43 14.46 0.26 22.46
C GLU A 43 13.95 1.51 23.21
N GLU A 44 14.82 2.49 23.46
CA GLU A 44 14.42 3.78 24.02
C GLU A 44 13.48 4.54 23.07
N ALA A 45 13.79 4.58 21.77
CA ALA A 45 12.92 5.19 20.76
C ALA A 45 11.53 4.53 20.72
N ARG A 46 11.49 3.19 20.80
CA ARG A 46 10.25 2.41 20.87
C ARG A 46 9.44 2.71 22.12
N LEU A 47 10.09 2.74 23.27
CA LEU A 47 9.45 3.06 24.54
C LEU A 47 8.92 4.50 24.55
N HIS A 48 9.70 5.44 24.02
CA HIS A 48 9.28 6.84 23.86
C HIS A 48 8.04 6.94 22.98
N PHE A 49 8.00 6.25 21.84
CA PHE A 49 6.80 6.19 21.01
C PHE A 49 5.62 5.60 21.79
N TYR A 50 5.79 4.44 22.43
CA TYR A 50 4.72 3.77 23.18
C TYR A 50 4.10 4.69 24.25
N ASN A 51 4.92 5.42 25.00
CA ASN A 51 4.45 6.33 26.04
C ASN A 51 3.67 7.53 25.48
N ASN A 52 3.94 7.93 24.24
CA ASN A 52 3.35 9.11 23.60
C ASN A 52 2.32 8.77 22.50
N ARG A 53 2.07 7.48 22.21
CA ARG A 53 1.25 6.98 21.08
C ARG A 53 -0.20 7.48 21.02
N HIS A 54 -0.70 8.09 22.09
CA HIS A 54 -2.04 8.70 22.10
C HIS A 54 -2.03 10.21 21.82
N GLN A 55 -0.86 10.84 21.89
CA GLN A 55 -0.64 12.25 21.58
C GLN A 55 -0.04 12.42 20.17
N VAL A 56 0.87 11.52 19.79
CA VAL A 56 1.50 11.50 18.47
C VAL A 56 1.26 10.12 17.87
N LYS A 57 0.49 10.09 16.78
CA LYS A 57 0.12 8.86 16.07
C LYS A 57 1.15 8.40 15.05
N PRO A 58 1.70 9.25 14.16
CA PRO A 58 2.68 8.79 13.17
C PRO A 58 4.07 8.56 13.78
N SER A 59 4.80 7.57 13.24
CA SER A 59 6.23 7.41 13.51
C SER A 59 7.07 8.50 12.85
N GLY A 60 8.23 8.77 13.42
CA GLY A 60 9.26 9.67 12.94
C GLY A 60 10.42 8.96 12.23
N ASP A 61 10.28 7.67 11.89
CA ASP A 61 11.26 6.90 11.11
C ASP A 61 12.65 6.82 11.77
N LEU A 62 12.66 6.82 13.10
CA LEU A 62 13.88 7.08 13.87
C LEU A 62 14.92 5.98 13.71
N LEU A 63 14.49 4.72 13.58
CA LEU A 63 15.38 3.56 13.58
C LEU A 63 16.38 3.58 12.40
N TRP A 64 15.93 3.87 11.18
CA TRP A 64 16.84 3.94 10.03
C TRP A 64 17.58 5.28 9.98
N ARG A 65 16.94 6.38 10.40
CA ARG A 65 17.57 7.72 10.43
C ARG A 65 18.79 7.73 11.35
N MET A 66 18.68 7.19 12.55
CA MET A 66 19.79 7.05 13.50
C MET A 66 20.95 6.25 12.88
N GLN A 67 20.64 5.14 12.21
CA GLN A 67 21.65 4.31 11.54
C GLN A 67 22.37 5.07 10.42
N PHE A 68 21.62 5.77 9.55
CA PHE A 68 22.21 6.52 8.42
C PHE A 68 23.09 7.67 8.89
N LEU A 69 22.65 8.44 9.88
CA LEU A 69 23.42 9.54 10.45
C LEU A 69 24.73 9.02 11.07
N ARG A 70 24.67 7.88 11.78
CA ARG A 70 25.86 7.26 12.36
C ARG A 70 26.83 6.72 11.32
N GLN A 71 26.33 5.99 10.31
CA GLN A 71 27.16 5.48 9.20
C GLN A 71 27.92 6.60 8.47
N LYS A 72 27.30 7.77 8.37
CA LYS A 72 27.91 8.97 7.76
C LYS A 72 28.74 9.81 8.74
N ASN A 73 28.90 9.36 9.99
CA ASN A 73 29.51 10.12 11.07
C ASN A 73 28.98 11.56 11.17
N PHE A 74 27.69 11.73 10.88
CA PHE A 74 27.06 13.05 10.84
C PHE A 74 27.00 13.65 12.24
N LYS A 75 27.49 14.88 12.37
CA LYS A 75 27.36 15.69 13.58
C LYS A 75 26.72 17.00 13.19
N GLN A 76 25.58 17.30 13.81
CA GLN A 76 24.92 18.58 13.60
C GLN A 76 25.72 19.69 14.28
N THR A 77 26.52 20.43 13.50
CA THR A 77 27.36 21.53 13.99
C THR A 77 26.60 22.85 14.08
N ILE A 78 25.45 22.96 13.40
CA ILE A 78 24.62 24.16 13.45
C ILE A 78 23.71 24.07 14.69
N PRO A 79 23.82 25.02 15.64
CA PRO A 79 23.06 24.97 16.88
C PRO A 79 21.55 25.06 16.61
N PRO A 80 20.71 24.38 17.43
CA PRO A 80 19.27 24.51 17.32
C PRO A 80 18.85 25.95 17.62
N VAL A 81 17.99 26.50 16.77
CA VAL A 81 17.37 27.81 17.01
C VAL A 81 16.15 27.60 17.90
N LYS A 82 16.09 28.33 19.01
CA LYS A 82 14.90 28.42 19.86
C LYS A 82 14.21 29.75 19.60
N VAL A 83 12.89 29.69 19.46
CA VAL A 83 12.00 30.84 19.37
C VAL A 83 11.03 30.71 20.54
N GLU A 84 11.07 31.65 21.47
CA GLU A 84 10.20 31.64 22.64
C GLU A 84 8.79 32.18 22.27
N ASP A 85 7.78 31.85 23.07
CA ASP A 85 6.41 32.33 22.83
C ASP A 85 6.36 33.87 22.85
N GLY A 86 5.86 34.46 21.76
CA GLY A 86 5.78 35.91 21.57
C GLY A 86 7.05 36.57 21.02
N GLU A 87 8.11 35.80 20.77
CA GLU A 87 9.33 36.31 20.12
C GLU A 87 9.15 36.45 18.59
N GLU A 88 9.66 37.55 18.02
CA GLU A 88 9.64 37.77 16.57
C GLU A 88 10.62 36.83 15.84
N ILE A 89 10.16 36.21 14.75
CA ILE A 89 10.99 35.35 13.90
C ILE A 89 11.82 36.23 12.96
N THR A 90 13.11 36.40 13.29
CA THR A 90 14.02 37.17 12.45
C THR A 90 14.52 36.38 11.23
N TYR A 91 15.03 37.09 10.22
CA TYR A 91 15.62 36.50 9.03
C TYR A 91 16.81 35.58 9.36
N GLU A 92 17.63 35.95 10.32
CA GLU A 92 18.80 35.17 10.77
C GLU A 92 18.36 33.87 11.44
N LYS A 93 17.33 33.91 12.30
CA LYS A 93 16.77 32.73 12.95
C LYS A 93 16.18 31.75 11.93
N ALA A 94 15.42 32.27 10.96
CA ALA A 94 14.84 31.47 9.89
C ALA A 94 15.95 30.84 9.02
N THR A 95 16.95 31.62 8.62
CA THR A 95 18.06 31.15 7.78
C THR A 95 18.93 30.11 8.50
N ALA A 96 19.25 30.32 9.78
CA ALA A 96 19.99 29.34 10.58
C ALA A 96 19.22 28.02 10.73
N SER A 97 17.90 28.11 10.97
CA SER A 97 17.01 26.94 11.04
C SER A 97 16.93 26.18 9.72
N LEU A 98 16.81 26.91 8.60
CA LEU A 98 16.78 26.35 7.25
C LEU A 98 18.10 25.65 6.94
N ARG A 99 19.24 26.32 7.13
CA ARG A 99 20.58 25.74 6.89
C ARG A 99 20.79 24.48 7.72
N ARG A 100 20.42 24.51 9.00
CA ARG A 100 20.45 23.33 9.89
C ARG A 100 19.64 22.16 9.33
N SER A 101 18.43 22.45 8.85
CA SER A 101 17.51 21.45 8.29
C SER A 101 18.03 20.88 6.96
N VAL A 102 18.58 21.73 6.09
CA VAL A 102 19.18 21.34 4.80
C VAL A 102 20.35 20.38 4.99
N HIS A 103 21.25 20.67 5.93
CA HIS A 103 22.38 19.79 6.25
C HIS A 103 21.93 18.46 6.84
N PHE A 104 20.97 18.49 7.77
CA PHE A 104 20.42 17.29 8.37
C PHE A 104 19.71 16.40 7.33
N PHE A 105 18.83 17.01 6.52
CA PHE A 105 18.06 16.29 5.50
C PHE A 105 18.96 15.75 4.39
N SER A 106 20.02 16.48 4.01
CA SER A 106 21.06 15.99 3.10
C SER A 106 21.77 14.75 3.65
N ALA A 107 22.03 14.70 4.95
CA ALA A 107 22.64 13.54 5.60
C ALA A 107 21.72 12.31 5.64
N LEU A 108 20.40 12.47 5.46
CA LEU A 108 19.45 11.36 5.40
C LEU A 108 19.32 10.72 4.01
N GLN A 109 19.82 11.35 2.95
CA GLN A 109 19.75 10.81 1.59
C GLN A 109 20.45 9.45 1.48
N ALA A 110 19.81 8.47 0.85
CA ALA A 110 20.40 7.16 0.60
C ALA A 110 21.54 7.20 -0.42
N SER A 111 22.29 6.09 -0.49
CA SER A 111 23.48 5.95 -1.33
C SER A 111 23.19 6.04 -2.84
N ASP A 112 22.01 5.61 -3.27
CA ASP A 112 21.54 5.67 -4.66
C ASP A 112 20.87 7.02 -5.03
N GLY A 113 20.77 7.94 -4.05
CA GLY A 113 20.33 9.32 -4.25
C GLY A 113 18.90 9.65 -3.86
N HIS A 114 18.07 8.66 -3.49
CA HIS A 114 16.71 8.93 -3.01
C HIS A 114 16.66 9.20 -1.49
N TRP A 115 15.50 9.61 -1.00
CA TRP A 115 15.22 9.70 0.44
C TRP A 115 14.26 8.58 0.85
N PRO A 116 14.73 7.58 1.62
CA PRO A 116 13.86 6.53 2.13
C PRO A 116 12.80 7.13 3.04
N ALA A 117 11.57 6.64 2.91
CA ALA A 117 10.45 7.08 3.72
C ALA A 117 9.38 5.99 3.82
N GLU A 118 8.72 5.99 4.97
CA GLU A 118 7.48 5.26 5.20
C GLU A 118 6.36 5.73 4.27
N ASN A 119 5.67 4.78 3.62
CA ASN A 119 4.41 5.05 2.91
C ASN A 119 3.26 4.17 3.44
N ALA A 120 2.91 4.35 4.72
CA ALA A 120 1.90 3.57 5.43
C ALA A 120 0.86 4.47 6.14
N GLY A 121 0.11 3.90 7.08
CA GLY A 121 -0.94 4.59 7.84
C GLY A 121 -2.26 3.82 7.89
N PRO A 122 -2.74 3.23 6.78
CA PRO A 122 -3.93 2.38 6.80
C PRO A 122 -3.71 1.08 7.61
N LEU A 123 -4.68 0.73 8.45
CA LEU A 123 -4.59 -0.42 9.38
C LEU A 123 -5.15 -1.72 8.80
N PHE A 124 -5.48 -1.73 7.51
CA PHE A 124 -5.97 -2.90 6.77
C PHE A 124 -4.98 -3.40 5.69
N PHE A 125 -3.74 -2.89 5.65
CA PHE A 125 -2.73 -3.35 4.68
C PHE A 125 -2.08 -4.66 5.12
N LEU A 126 -1.56 -4.70 6.34
CA LEU A 126 -0.79 -5.84 6.84
C LEU A 126 -1.64 -7.09 7.18
N PRO A 127 -2.84 -6.98 7.81
CA PRO A 127 -3.60 -8.17 8.16
C PRO A 127 -3.95 -9.08 6.96
N PRO A 128 -4.39 -8.55 5.80
CA PRO A 128 -4.58 -9.38 4.62
C PRO A 128 -3.32 -10.11 4.12
N LEU A 129 -2.15 -9.48 4.20
CA LEU A 129 -0.89 -10.14 3.85
C LEU A 129 -0.63 -11.34 4.78
N VAL A 130 -0.81 -11.15 6.10
CA VAL A 130 -0.70 -12.24 7.10
C VAL A 130 -1.70 -13.37 6.82
N MET A 131 -2.96 -13.03 6.51
CA MET A 131 -3.97 -14.02 6.11
C MET A 131 -3.56 -14.77 4.85
N CYS A 132 -3.05 -14.05 3.83
CA CYS A 132 -2.62 -14.66 2.58
C CYS A 132 -1.49 -15.65 2.80
N VAL A 133 -0.40 -15.27 3.49
CA VAL A 133 0.72 -16.19 3.72
C VAL A 133 0.37 -17.32 4.70
N TYR A 134 -0.64 -17.13 5.54
CA TYR A 134 -1.23 -18.21 6.34
C TYR A 134 -1.96 -19.22 5.44
N ILE A 135 -2.85 -18.76 4.57
CA ILE A 135 -3.61 -19.60 3.62
C ILE A 135 -2.67 -20.39 2.71
N THR A 136 -1.61 -19.75 2.21
CA THR A 136 -0.66 -20.41 1.30
C THR A 136 0.36 -21.30 2.01
N GLY A 137 0.37 -21.35 3.35
CA GLY A 137 1.32 -22.15 4.13
C GLY A 137 2.73 -21.57 4.26
N HIS A 138 2.93 -20.28 3.93
CA HIS A 138 4.23 -19.60 3.93
C HIS A 138 4.47 -18.70 5.15
N LEU A 139 3.56 -18.69 6.14
CA LEU A 139 3.64 -17.83 7.32
C LEU A 139 5.00 -17.92 8.05
N ASN A 140 5.51 -19.13 8.27
CA ASN A 140 6.79 -19.33 8.96
C ASN A 140 8.01 -18.95 8.11
N THR A 141 7.88 -18.99 6.78
CA THR A 141 8.96 -18.65 5.83
C THR A 141 9.05 -17.14 5.62
N VAL A 142 7.91 -16.46 5.55
CA VAL A 142 7.84 -15.00 5.33
C VAL A 142 7.99 -14.25 6.65
N PHE A 143 7.32 -14.70 7.71
CA PHE A 143 7.31 -14.03 9.02
C PHE A 143 7.91 -14.93 10.11
N HIS A 144 9.25 -14.89 10.20
CA HIS A 144 10.01 -15.45 11.33
C HIS A 144 9.75 -14.71 12.65
N ALA A 145 10.32 -15.19 13.76
CA ALA A 145 10.06 -14.68 15.11
C ALA A 145 10.18 -13.15 15.23
N GLU A 146 11.23 -12.54 14.68
CA GLU A 146 11.44 -11.09 14.76
C GLU A 146 10.43 -10.30 13.92
N HIS A 147 10.00 -10.81 12.77
CA HIS A 147 8.92 -10.19 12.00
C HIS A 147 7.63 -10.17 12.83
N ARG A 148 7.26 -11.31 13.44
CA ARG A 148 6.05 -11.41 14.27
C ARG A 148 6.08 -10.44 15.43
N LYS A 149 7.23 -10.35 16.11
CA LYS A 149 7.44 -9.42 17.22
C LYS A 149 7.19 -7.97 16.78
N GLU A 150 7.76 -7.55 15.66
CA GLU A 150 7.57 -6.18 15.15
C GLU A 150 6.15 -5.93 14.63
N ILE A 151 5.51 -6.92 13.97
CA ILE A 151 4.14 -6.81 13.49
C ILE A 151 3.17 -6.68 14.67
N LEU A 152 3.31 -7.54 15.69
CA LEU A 152 2.49 -7.46 16.89
C LEU A 152 2.72 -6.14 17.64
N ARG A 153 3.96 -5.63 17.70
CA ARG A 153 4.26 -4.31 18.26
C ARG A 153 3.45 -3.21 17.55
N TYR A 154 3.45 -3.18 16.23
CA TYR A 154 2.67 -2.22 15.45
C TYR A 154 1.17 -2.32 15.76
N ILE A 155 0.62 -3.54 15.80
CA ILE A 155 -0.79 -3.75 16.13
C ILE A 155 -1.11 -3.24 17.54
N TYR A 156 -0.27 -3.53 18.55
CA TYR A 156 -0.51 -3.10 19.93
C TYR A 156 -0.39 -1.59 20.10
N TYR A 157 0.56 -0.96 19.41
CA TYR A 157 0.85 0.47 19.57
C TYR A 157 -0.26 1.33 18.96
N HIS A 158 -0.95 0.81 17.95
CA HIS A 158 -2.05 1.49 17.28
C HIS A 158 -3.45 1.01 17.70
N GLN A 159 -3.57 0.17 18.74
CA GLN A 159 -4.88 -0.15 19.33
C GLN A 159 -5.43 1.08 20.06
N ASN A 160 -6.67 1.45 19.74
CA ASN A 160 -7.37 2.53 20.42
C ASN A 160 -7.75 2.15 21.85
N GLN A 161 -8.05 3.16 22.68
CA GLN A 161 -8.38 2.97 24.09
C GLN A 161 -9.65 2.13 24.31
N ASP A 162 -10.58 2.13 23.34
CA ASP A 162 -11.80 1.32 23.35
C ASP A 162 -11.56 -0.15 22.96
N GLY A 163 -10.32 -0.51 22.57
CA GLY A 163 -9.95 -1.86 22.16
C GLY A 163 -10.02 -2.13 20.66
N GLY A 164 -10.47 -1.17 19.85
CA GLY A 164 -10.55 -1.32 18.40
C GLY A 164 -9.38 -0.71 17.63
N TRP A 165 -9.48 -0.72 16.31
CA TRP A 165 -8.55 -0.09 15.37
C TRP A 165 -9.33 0.70 14.33
N GLY A 166 -8.84 1.88 13.98
CA GLY A 166 -9.44 2.70 12.93
C GLY A 166 -9.05 2.29 11.52
N LEU A 167 -9.64 2.95 10.53
CA LEU A 167 -9.29 2.74 9.11
C LEU A 167 -7.81 3.08 8.82
N HIS A 168 -7.27 4.02 9.58
CA HIS A 168 -5.87 4.44 9.62
C HIS A 168 -5.46 4.75 11.06
N ILE A 169 -4.15 4.94 11.32
CA ILE A 169 -3.58 5.17 12.66
C ILE A 169 -4.18 6.34 13.47
N GLU A 170 -4.83 7.29 12.81
CA GLU A 170 -5.51 8.44 13.47
C GLU A 170 -7.02 8.27 13.59
N GLY A 171 -7.59 7.20 13.03
CA GLY A 171 -9.03 6.99 12.94
C GLY A 171 -9.64 6.42 14.22
N HIS A 172 -10.92 6.72 14.43
CA HIS A 172 -11.75 6.00 15.41
C HIS A 172 -11.91 4.53 15.01
N SER A 173 -12.17 3.67 15.98
CA SER A 173 -12.30 2.23 15.78
C SER A 173 -13.43 1.86 14.82
N THR A 174 -13.16 0.92 13.91
CA THR A 174 -14.14 0.41 12.95
C THR A 174 -14.19 -1.12 12.96
N MET A 175 -15.30 -1.72 12.52
CA MET A 175 -15.46 -3.18 12.43
C MET A 175 -14.46 -3.78 11.46
N PHE A 176 -14.20 -3.11 10.33
CA PHE A 176 -13.25 -3.60 9.34
C PHE A 176 -11.86 -3.80 9.93
N CYS A 177 -11.25 -2.74 10.47
CA CYS A 177 -9.87 -2.82 10.94
C CYS A 177 -9.77 -3.56 12.29
N THR A 178 -10.78 -3.50 13.15
CA THR A 178 -10.75 -4.25 14.42
C THR A 178 -10.80 -5.76 14.19
N ALA A 179 -11.69 -6.24 13.31
CA ALA A 179 -11.77 -7.66 12.98
C ALA A 179 -10.49 -8.16 12.28
N LEU A 180 -9.97 -7.41 11.32
CA LEU A 180 -8.75 -7.79 10.61
C LEU A 180 -7.53 -7.85 11.54
N ASN A 181 -7.31 -6.86 12.40
CA ASN A 181 -6.19 -6.85 13.33
C ASN A 181 -6.34 -7.92 14.44
N TYR A 182 -7.57 -8.19 14.90
CA TYR A 182 -7.82 -9.33 15.79
C TYR A 182 -7.37 -10.65 15.17
N ILE A 183 -7.84 -10.95 13.95
CA ILE A 183 -7.48 -12.17 13.23
C ILE A 183 -5.97 -12.23 12.98
N CYS A 184 -5.34 -11.10 12.65
CA CYS A 184 -3.89 -11.01 12.49
C CYS A 184 -3.15 -11.48 13.76
N MET A 185 -3.51 -10.95 14.93
CA MET A 185 -2.90 -11.37 16.20
C MET A 185 -3.10 -12.86 16.45
N ARG A 186 -4.31 -13.38 16.21
CA ARG A 186 -4.63 -14.81 16.37
C ARG A 186 -3.80 -15.72 15.45
N ILE A 187 -3.61 -15.33 14.18
CA ILE A 187 -2.76 -16.05 13.22
C ILE A 187 -1.28 -16.02 13.64
N LEU A 188 -0.81 -14.91 14.21
CA LEU A 188 0.57 -14.74 14.64
C LEU A 188 0.90 -15.44 15.97
N GLY A 189 -0.11 -16.03 16.63
CA GLY A 189 0.05 -16.93 17.77
C GLY A 189 -0.50 -16.41 19.09
N GLU A 190 -1.07 -15.20 19.13
CA GLU A 190 -1.72 -14.70 20.35
C GLU A 190 -3.00 -15.46 20.64
N GLY A 191 -3.25 -15.81 21.90
CA GLY A 191 -4.50 -16.44 22.35
C GLY A 191 -5.73 -15.50 22.26
N PRO A 192 -6.95 -16.02 22.47
CA PRO A 192 -8.16 -15.19 22.50
C PRO A 192 -8.11 -14.13 23.62
N ASP A 193 -7.44 -14.42 24.74
CA ASP A 193 -7.20 -13.47 25.83
C ASP A 193 -5.74 -13.01 25.89
N GLY A 194 -5.01 -13.17 24.78
CA GLY A 194 -3.60 -12.81 24.65
C GLY A 194 -3.36 -11.36 24.20
N GLY A 195 -2.11 -11.09 23.84
CA GLY A 195 -1.60 -9.79 23.42
C GLY A 195 -1.27 -8.84 24.57
N GLN A 196 -0.52 -7.79 24.24
CA GLN A 196 -0.16 -6.76 25.20
C GLN A 196 -1.41 -6.10 25.78
N ASP A 197 -1.48 -6.00 27.11
CA ASP A 197 -2.62 -5.45 27.85
C ASP A 197 -3.96 -6.16 27.54
N ASN A 198 -3.97 -7.46 27.22
CA ASN A 198 -5.18 -8.21 26.78
C ASN A 198 -5.80 -7.64 25.48
N ALA A 199 -4.96 -7.23 24.53
CA ALA A 199 -5.39 -6.65 23.26
C ALA A 199 -6.46 -7.49 22.54
N CYS A 200 -6.32 -8.82 22.50
CA CYS A 200 -7.29 -9.70 21.87
C CYS A 200 -8.66 -9.67 22.56
N ALA A 201 -8.69 -9.75 23.89
CA ALA A 201 -9.95 -9.74 24.64
C ALA A 201 -10.73 -8.43 24.45
N ARG A 202 -10.02 -7.28 24.46
CA ARG A 202 -10.63 -5.97 24.21
C ARG A 202 -11.17 -5.85 22.79
N ALA A 203 -10.40 -6.32 21.81
CA ALA A 203 -10.80 -6.33 20.40
C ALA A 203 -12.03 -7.20 20.17
N ARG A 204 -12.05 -8.43 20.72
CA ARG A 204 -13.21 -9.33 20.63
C ARG A 204 -14.44 -8.70 21.28
N LYS A 205 -14.29 -8.09 22.47
CA LYS A 205 -15.38 -7.35 23.11
C LYS A 205 -15.92 -6.25 22.20
N TRP A 206 -15.03 -5.43 21.64
CA TRP A 206 -15.43 -4.36 20.72
C TRP A 206 -16.20 -4.92 19.52
N ILE A 207 -15.71 -5.99 18.88
CA ILE A 207 -16.38 -6.64 17.74
C ILE A 207 -17.78 -7.11 18.11
N LEU A 208 -17.95 -7.79 19.24
CA LEU A 208 -19.24 -8.33 19.67
C LEU A 208 -20.23 -7.23 20.06
N ASP A 209 -19.76 -6.18 20.74
CA ASP A 209 -20.59 -5.03 21.15
C ASP A 209 -21.11 -4.22 19.95
N HIS A 210 -20.43 -4.28 18.78
CA HIS A 210 -20.79 -3.55 17.56
C HIS A 210 -21.46 -4.44 16.49
N GLY A 211 -22.11 -5.52 16.92
CA GLY A 211 -22.95 -6.35 16.05
C GLY A 211 -22.21 -7.50 15.38
N SER A 212 -21.01 -7.88 15.84
CA SER A 212 -20.15 -8.95 15.28
C SER A 212 -19.68 -8.70 13.85
N VAL A 213 -18.84 -9.60 13.34
CA VAL A 213 -18.35 -9.50 11.96
C VAL A 213 -19.43 -9.71 10.90
N THR A 214 -20.69 -10.01 11.28
CA THR A 214 -21.85 -9.92 10.34
C THR A 214 -22.07 -8.51 9.80
N HIS A 215 -21.59 -7.47 10.50
CA HIS A 215 -21.64 -6.06 10.11
C HIS A 215 -20.34 -5.56 9.48
N ILE A 216 -19.38 -6.43 9.16
CA ILE A 216 -18.14 -5.99 8.53
C ILE A 216 -18.41 -5.44 7.11
N PRO A 217 -17.72 -4.38 6.64
CA PRO A 217 -17.90 -3.84 5.28
C PRO A 217 -17.55 -4.84 4.18
N SER A 218 -17.93 -4.53 2.93
CA SER A 218 -17.80 -5.42 1.75
C SER A 218 -16.40 -6.01 1.56
N TRP A 219 -15.34 -5.20 1.66
CA TRP A 219 -13.96 -5.69 1.57
C TRP A 219 -13.59 -6.64 2.72
N GLY A 220 -14.10 -6.38 3.92
CA GLY A 220 -13.98 -7.30 5.04
C GLY A 220 -14.70 -8.62 4.78
N LYS A 221 -15.94 -8.59 4.26
CA LYS A 221 -16.67 -9.81 3.90
C LYS A 221 -15.89 -10.65 2.88
N THR A 222 -15.26 -10.01 1.90
CA THR A 222 -14.38 -10.67 0.93
C THR A 222 -13.21 -11.37 1.62
N TRP A 223 -12.44 -10.68 2.46
CA TRP A 223 -11.30 -11.28 3.17
C TRP A 223 -11.70 -12.38 4.15
N LEU A 224 -12.80 -12.20 4.88
CA LEU A 224 -13.30 -13.21 5.80
C LEU A 224 -13.86 -14.43 5.06
N SER A 225 -14.44 -14.25 3.87
CA SER A 225 -14.89 -15.35 3.02
C SER A 225 -13.71 -16.14 2.44
N ILE A 226 -12.68 -15.43 1.98
CA ILE A 226 -11.41 -16.03 1.53
C ILE A 226 -10.75 -16.84 2.66
N LEU A 227 -10.74 -16.32 3.89
CA LEU A 227 -10.16 -17.00 5.05
C LEU A 227 -11.01 -18.20 5.51
N GLY A 228 -12.30 -18.22 5.19
CA GLY A 228 -13.24 -19.26 5.62
C GLY A 228 -13.89 -18.99 6.97
N VAL A 229 -13.93 -17.74 7.43
CA VAL A 229 -14.66 -17.34 8.65
C VAL A 229 -15.94 -16.55 8.33
N PHE A 230 -16.38 -16.50 7.08
CA PHE A 230 -17.62 -15.88 6.61
C PHE A 230 -18.08 -16.61 5.33
N GLU A 231 -19.39 -16.74 5.09
CA GLU A 231 -19.87 -17.41 3.87
C GLU A 231 -19.99 -16.43 2.69
N TRP A 232 -19.51 -16.81 1.51
CA TRP A 232 -19.65 -16.02 0.27
C TRP A 232 -21.10 -15.62 -0.03
N SER A 233 -22.08 -16.41 0.44
CA SER A 233 -23.50 -16.11 0.27
C SER A 233 -23.97 -14.86 1.03
N GLY A 234 -23.21 -14.40 2.01
CA GLY A 234 -23.42 -13.14 2.73
C GLY A 234 -22.68 -11.94 2.16
N SER A 235 -22.06 -12.08 0.99
CA SER A 235 -21.41 -10.98 0.26
C SER A 235 -22.27 -10.53 -0.91
N ASN A 236 -22.21 -9.24 -1.25
CA ASN A 236 -22.77 -8.76 -2.51
C ASN A 236 -21.96 -9.34 -3.70
N PRO A 237 -22.60 -9.62 -4.84
CA PRO A 237 -21.92 -10.28 -5.95
C PRO A 237 -20.77 -9.47 -6.53
N MET A 238 -19.65 -10.15 -6.82
CA MET A 238 -18.53 -9.58 -7.59
C MET A 238 -18.24 -10.42 -8.84
N PRO A 239 -19.12 -10.43 -9.85
CA PRO A 239 -19.03 -11.41 -10.92
C PRO A 239 -17.84 -11.12 -11.84
N PRO A 240 -16.97 -12.11 -12.15
CA PRO A 240 -15.87 -11.91 -13.09
C PRO A 240 -16.34 -11.60 -14.51
N GLU A 241 -17.62 -11.85 -14.84
CA GLU A 241 -18.18 -11.59 -16.16
C GLU A 241 -18.13 -10.12 -16.60
N PHE A 242 -17.92 -9.18 -15.66
CA PHE A 242 -17.68 -7.78 -16.00
C PHE A 242 -16.46 -7.57 -16.91
N TRP A 243 -15.45 -8.45 -16.84
CA TRP A 243 -14.21 -8.37 -17.62
C TRP A 243 -14.37 -8.77 -19.10
N ILE A 244 -15.48 -9.42 -19.47
CA ILE A 244 -15.77 -9.83 -20.85
C ILE A 244 -16.91 -9.02 -21.48
N LEU A 245 -17.37 -7.96 -20.79
CA LEU A 245 -18.37 -7.06 -21.32
C LEU A 245 -17.84 -6.29 -22.55
N PRO A 246 -18.69 -5.89 -23.49
CA PRO A 246 -18.27 -4.98 -24.55
C PRO A 246 -17.79 -3.63 -24.02
N SER A 247 -16.64 -3.15 -24.51
CA SER A 247 -15.98 -1.91 -24.05
C SER A 247 -16.81 -0.63 -24.24
N PHE A 248 -17.81 -0.65 -25.12
CA PHE A 248 -18.72 0.48 -25.31
C PHE A 248 -19.68 0.68 -24.11
N LEU A 249 -19.93 -0.34 -23.29
CA LEU A 249 -20.81 -0.24 -22.12
C LEU A 249 -20.23 0.72 -21.06
N PRO A 250 -21.07 1.53 -20.39
CA PRO A 250 -20.59 2.52 -19.42
C PRO A 250 -19.95 1.89 -18.18
N MET A 251 -20.39 0.68 -17.79
CA MET A 251 -19.89 -0.04 -16.61
C MET A 251 -18.66 -0.91 -16.88
N HIS A 252 -18.07 -0.83 -18.09
CA HIS A 252 -16.91 -1.64 -18.43
C HIS A 252 -15.70 -1.32 -17.52
N PRO A 253 -14.99 -2.33 -16.96
CA PRO A 253 -13.89 -2.11 -16.02
C PRO A 253 -12.77 -1.17 -16.50
N ALA A 254 -12.48 -1.16 -17.81
CA ALA A 254 -11.53 -0.22 -18.42
C ALA A 254 -11.82 1.27 -18.16
N LYS A 255 -13.09 1.63 -17.88
CA LYS A 255 -13.52 3.01 -17.60
C LYS A 255 -13.50 3.35 -16.10
N MET A 256 -13.19 2.38 -15.25
CA MET A 256 -13.05 2.58 -13.81
C MET A 256 -11.68 3.16 -13.49
N TRP A 257 -11.61 3.82 -12.33
CA TRP A 257 -10.33 4.20 -11.73
C TRP A 257 -9.37 3.01 -11.68
N CYS A 258 -8.07 3.24 -11.93
CA CYS A 258 -7.07 2.19 -11.95
C CYS A 258 -7.02 1.39 -10.65
N TYR A 259 -6.92 2.05 -9.49
CA TYR A 259 -6.97 1.36 -8.20
C TYR A 259 -8.27 0.56 -8.03
N CYS A 260 -9.42 1.14 -8.32
CA CYS A 260 -10.70 0.43 -8.22
C CYS A 260 -10.71 -0.85 -9.08
N ARG A 261 -10.41 -0.76 -10.37
CA ARG A 261 -10.43 -1.95 -11.24
C ARG A 261 -9.39 -2.98 -10.79
N MET A 262 -8.21 -2.55 -10.36
CA MET A 262 -7.12 -3.45 -10.00
C MET A 262 -7.36 -4.17 -8.68
N VAL A 263 -8.13 -3.59 -7.74
CA VAL A 263 -8.60 -4.32 -6.55
C VAL A 263 -9.71 -5.32 -6.90
N TYR A 264 -10.74 -4.86 -7.62
CA TYR A 264 -11.90 -5.70 -7.91
C TYR A 264 -11.59 -6.84 -8.89
N MET A 265 -10.52 -6.74 -9.67
CA MET A 265 -10.06 -7.80 -10.59
C MET A 265 -9.78 -9.13 -9.86
N PRO A 266 -8.77 -9.24 -8.97
CA PRO A 266 -8.52 -10.46 -8.24
C PRO A 266 -9.64 -10.79 -7.23
N MET A 267 -10.35 -9.80 -6.64
CA MET A 267 -11.52 -10.09 -5.80
C MET A 267 -12.61 -10.82 -6.60
N SER A 268 -12.90 -10.39 -7.83
CA SER A 268 -13.91 -11.02 -8.69
C SER A 268 -13.48 -12.42 -9.15
N TYR A 269 -12.18 -12.64 -9.35
CA TYR A 269 -11.62 -13.96 -9.65
C TYR A 269 -11.84 -14.93 -8.49
N LEU A 270 -11.45 -14.53 -7.27
CA LEU A 270 -11.59 -15.33 -6.06
C LEU A 270 -13.07 -15.57 -5.71
N TYR A 271 -13.92 -14.55 -5.87
CA TYR A 271 -15.37 -14.67 -5.73
C TYR A 271 -15.93 -15.66 -6.76
N GLY A 272 -15.59 -15.51 -8.05
CA GLY A 272 -16.08 -16.38 -9.12
C GLY A 272 -15.66 -17.85 -8.95
N LYS A 273 -14.48 -18.10 -8.39
CA LYS A 273 -14.02 -19.44 -7.96
C LYS A 273 -14.67 -19.92 -6.66
N ARG A 274 -15.32 -19.03 -5.89
CA ARG A 274 -15.74 -19.28 -4.49
C ARG A 274 -14.59 -19.79 -3.64
N PHE A 275 -13.43 -19.17 -3.81
CA PHE A 275 -12.22 -19.58 -3.12
C PHE A 275 -12.38 -19.47 -1.61
N VAL A 276 -11.99 -20.51 -0.89
CA VAL A 276 -11.90 -20.55 0.57
C VAL A 276 -10.59 -21.24 0.93
N GLY A 277 -9.82 -20.62 1.82
CA GLY A 277 -8.58 -21.19 2.33
C GLY A 277 -8.80 -22.43 3.20
N PRO A 278 -7.72 -23.10 3.63
CA PRO A 278 -7.83 -24.27 4.49
C PRO A 278 -8.56 -23.98 5.81
N ILE A 279 -9.56 -24.80 6.16
CA ILE A 279 -10.27 -24.71 7.44
C ILE A 279 -9.44 -25.41 8.52
N THR A 280 -8.61 -24.64 9.20
CA THR A 280 -7.74 -25.12 10.29
C THR A 280 -8.46 -25.07 11.65
N PRO A 281 -7.91 -25.67 12.71
CA PRO A 281 -8.43 -25.50 14.07
C PRO A 281 -8.54 -24.04 14.51
N LEU A 282 -7.63 -23.17 14.06
CA LEU A 282 -7.69 -21.73 14.34
C LEU A 282 -8.89 -21.08 13.64
N ILE A 283 -9.18 -21.46 12.39
CA ILE A 283 -10.36 -20.94 11.67
C ILE A 283 -11.65 -21.33 12.38
N LEU A 284 -11.74 -22.56 12.91
CA LEU A 284 -12.88 -23.00 13.70
C LEU A 284 -13.04 -22.18 14.99
N GLN A 285 -11.94 -21.91 15.71
CA GLN A 285 -11.96 -21.02 16.88
C GLN A 285 -12.41 -19.61 16.52
N LEU A 286 -11.93 -19.04 15.41
CA LEU A 286 -12.36 -17.71 14.97
C LEU A 286 -13.86 -17.64 14.66
N ARG A 287 -14.47 -18.73 14.17
CA ARG A 287 -15.93 -18.81 13.96
C ARG A 287 -16.73 -18.82 15.27
N GLU A 288 -16.12 -19.23 16.39
CA GLU A 288 -16.72 -19.15 17.72
C GLU A 288 -16.47 -17.77 18.36
N GLU A 289 -15.31 -17.16 18.10
CA GLU A 289 -14.87 -15.92 18.74
C GLU A 289 -15.51 -14.65 18.15
N LEU A 290 -15.78 -14.64 16.84
CA LEU A 290 -16.14 -13.42 16.09
C LEU A 290 -17.64 -13.14 15.98
N TYR A 291 -18.48 -14.04 16.49
CA TYR A 291 -19.93 -14.03 16.31
C TYR A 291 -20.68 -14.08 17.64
N ALA A 292 -21.79 -13.34 17.73
CA ALA A 292 -22.66 -13.34 18.92
C ALA A 292 -23.63 -14.54 18.95
N GLN A 293 -23.74 -15.27 17.84
CA GLN A 293 -24.59 -16.45 17.67
C GLN A 293 -23.78 -17.58 17.02
N PRO A 294 -24.22 -18.85 17.12
CA PRO A 294 -23.53 -19.96 16.48
C PRO A 294 -23.36 -19.73 14.96
N TYR A 295 -22.15 -20.01 14.45
CA TYR A 295 -21.79 -19.76 13.05
C TYR A 295 -22.76 -20.40 12.05
N ASP A 296 -23.17 -21.65 12.33
CA ASP A 296 -24.05 -22.43 11.46
C ASP A 296 -25.52 -21.97 11.46
N GLU A 297 -25.90 -21.10 12.41
CA GLU A 297 -27.24 -20.53 12.53
C GLU A 297 -27.38 -19.15 11.86
N ILE A 298 -26.29 -18.61 11.30
CA ILE A 298 -26.29 -17.29 10.65
C ILE A 298 -27.06 -17.35 9.32
N ASN A 299 -28.05 -16.47 9.17
CA ASN A 299 -28.70 -16.24 7.88
C ASN A 299 -27.81 -15.35 6.99
N TRP A 300 -26.81 -15.98 6.35
CA TRP A 300 -25.84 -15.30 5.51
C TRP A 300 -26.47 -14.43 4.41
N LYS A 301 -27.55 -14.89 3.77
CA LYS A 301 -28.22 -14.12 2.71
C LYS A 301 -28.77 -12.78 3.21
N GLY A 302 -29.15 -12.71 4.49
CA GLY A 302 -29.69 -11.53 5.14
C GLY A 302 -28.62 -10.50 5.51
N VAL A 303 -27.37 -10.91 5.71
CA VAL A 303 -26.30 -10.00 6.17
C VAL A 303 -25.60 -9.26 5.04
N ARG A 304 -25.98 -9.46 3.77
CA ARG A 304 -25.32 -8.86 2.59
C ARG A 304 -25.21 -7.35 2.65
N HIS A 305 -26.28 -6.69 3.11
CA HIS A 305 -26.38 -5.24 3.22
C HIS A 305 -26.04 -4.71 4.62
N HIS A 306 -25.72 -5.60 5.58
CA HIS A 306 -25.30 -5.16 6.90
C HIS A 306 -23.91 -4.51 6.84
N CYS A 307 -23.77 -3.38 7.52
CA CYS A 307 -22.51 -2.66 7.68
C CYS A 307 -22.57 -1.90 9.02
N ALA A 308 -21.49 -1.95 9.81
CA ALA A 308 -21.40 -1.26 11.08
C ALA A 308 -21.45 0.25 10.83
N LYS A 309 -22.10 0.99 11.73
CA LYS A 309 -22.32 2.44 11.57
C LYS A 309 -20.99 3.20 11.48
N GLU A 310 -20.00 2.75 12.23
CA GLU A 310 -18.66 3.30 12.33
C GLU A 310 -17.88 3.21 11.01
N ASP A 311 -18.24 2.26 10.14
CA ASP A 311 -17.61 2.01 8.85
C ASP A 311 -18.35 2.67 7.66
N ILE A 312 -19.58 3.16 7.85
CA ILE A 312 -20.37 3.78 6.77
C ILE A 312 -19.89 5.21 6.51
N TYR A 313 -19.01 5.37 5.53
CA TYR A 313 -18.61 6.69 5.03
C TYR A 313 -19.52 7.16 3.88
N TYR A 314 -19.89 6.26 2.97
CA TYR A 314 -20.85 6.51 1.90
C TYR A 314 -22.01 5.51 2.00
N PRO A 315 -23.21 5.96 2.41
CA PRO A 315 -24.36 5.07 2.46
C PRO A 315 -24.80 4.68 1.04
N HIS A 316 -25.23 3.43 0.87
CA HIS A 316 -25.75 2.92 -0.40
C HIS A 316 -27.09 3.59 -0.74
N PRO A 317 -27.22 4.18 -1.94
CA PRO A 317 -28.53 4.58 -2.44
C PRO A 317 -29.38 3.33 -2.73
N TRP A 318 -30.69 3.40 -2.53
CA TRP A 318 -31.60 2.25 -2.78
C TRP A 318 -31.47 1.61 -4.18
N ILE A 319 -31.08 2.40 -5.19
CA ILE A 319 -30.88 1.90 -6.55
C ILE A 319 -29.66 0.97 -6.64
N GLN A 320 -28.62 1.19 -5.83
CA GLN A 320 -27.46 0.32 -5.71
C GLN A 320 -27.88 -1.02 -5.11
N ASP A 321 -28.64 -0.99 -4.01
CA ASP A 321 -29.16 -2.20 -3.36
C ASP A 321 -30.05 -3.02 -4.32
N PHE A 322 -30.92 -2.33 -5.07
CA PHE A 322 -31.75 -2.97 -6.08
C PHE A 322 -30.92 -3.67 -7.17
N LEU A 323 -29.84 -3.04 -7.64
CA LEU A 323 -28.94 -3.64 -8.64
C LEU A 323 -28.19 -4.84 -8.07
N TRP A 324 -27.73 -4.75 -6.81
CA TRP A 324 -27.11 -5.84 -6.06
C TRP A 324 -28.04 -7.02 -5.83
N ASP A 325 -29.27 -6.77 -5.43
CA ASP A 325 -30.26 -7.82 -5.25
C ASP A 325 -30.67 -8.45 -6.57
N SER A 326 -30.80 -7.66 -7.63
CA SER A 326 -31.04 -8.18 -8.98
C SER A 326 -29.91 -9.10 -9.45
N LEU A 327 -28.65 -8.69 -9.26
CA LEU A 327 -27.49 -9.51 -9.59
C LEU A 327 -27.43 -10.78 -8.73
N TYR A 328 -27.74 -10.68 -7.44
CA TYR A 328 -27.66 -11.81 -6.52
C TYR A 328 -28.78 -12.83 -6.73
N ILE A 329 -30.02 -12.37 -6.93
CA ILE A 329 -31.20 -13.24 -7.03
C ILE A 329 -31.34 -13.82 -8.43
N CYS A 330 -31.02 -13.05 -9.47
CA CYS A 330 -31.25 -13.46 -10.85
C CYS A 330 -29.96 -13.92 -11.53
N THR A 331 -28.96 -13.05 -11.58
CA THR A 331 -27.76 -13.24 -12.41
C THR A 331 -26.83 -14.31 -11.85
N GLU A 332 -26.56 -14.30 -10.55
CA GLU A 332 -25.65 -15.26 -9.93
C GLU A 332 -26.14 -16.71 -10.03
N PRO A 333 -27.41 -17.05 -9.74
CA PRO A 333 -27.94 -18.40 -9.96
C PRO A 333 -27.90 -18.85 -11.42
N LEU A 334 -28.02 -17.92 -12.37
CA LEU A 334 -27.90 -18.23 -13.80
C LEU A 334 -26.45 -18.57 -14.17
N LEU A 335 -25.49 -17.73 -13.77
CA LEU A 335 -24.07 -17.86 -14.14
C LEU A 335 -23.33 -18.96 -13.36
N THR A 336 -23.86 -19.38 -12.21
CA THR A 336 -23.32 -20.52 -11.43
C THR A 336 -23.83 -21.88 -11.93
N ARG A 337 -24.84 -21.91 -12.80
CA ARG A 337 -25.43 -23.17 -13.31
C ARG A 337 -24.94 -23.52 -14.71
N TRP A 338 -25.02 -24.80 -15.04
CA TRP A 338 -24.77 -25.28 -16.40
C TRP A 338 -25.86 -24.77 -17.36
N PRO A 339 -25.54 -24.33 -18.60
CA PRO A 339 -24.21 -24.33 -19.23
C PRO A 339 -23.39 -23.04 -19.01
N PHE A 340 -23.99 -21.98 -18.47
CA PHE A 340 -23.38 -20.66 -18.34
C PHE A 340 -22.11 -20.64 -17.48
N ASN A 341 -22.07 -21.46 -16.43
CA ASN A 341 -20.87 -21.61 -15.60
C ASN A 341 -19.66 -22.11 -16.43
N LYS A 342 -19.89 -23.13 -17.27
CA LYS A 342 -18.83 -23.74 -18.07
C LYS A 342 -18.39 -22.85 -19.24
N LEU A 343 -19.31 -22.09 -19.82
CA LEU A 343 -19.06 -21.31 -21.03
C LEU A 343 -18.67 -19.85 -20.73
N ILE A 344 -19.44 -19.18 -19.87
CA ILE A 344 -19.28 -17.74 -19.59
C ILE A 344 -18.36 -17.54 -18.39
N ARG A 345 -18.67 -18.14 -17.23
CA ARG A 345 -17.88 -17.94 -16.01
C ARG A 345 -16.44 -18.43 -16.16
N LYS A 346 -16.25 -19.62 -16.74
CA LYS A 346 -14.90 -20.13 -17.02
C LYS A 346 -14.11 -19.16 -17.90
N ARG A 347 -14.69 -18.67 -18.99
CA ARG A 347 -14.02 -17.70 -19.87
C ARG A 347 -13.72 -16.38 -19.16
N ALA A 348 -14.66 -15.89 -18.35
CA ALA A 348 -14.47 -14.68 -17.56
C ALA A 348 -13.32 -14.83 -16.56
N LEU A 349 -13.20 -15.97 -15.88
CA LEU A 349 -12.08 -16.27 -14.98
C LEU A 349 -10.74 -16.35 -15.72
N GLU A 350 -10.71 -16.97 -16.91
CA GLU A 350 -9.51 -17.03 -17.77
C GLU A 350 -9.06 -15.61 -18.17
N VAL A 351 -9.98 -14.77 -18.68
CA VAL A 351 -9.68 -13.37 -19.05
C VAL A 351 -9.22 -12.56 -17.84
N THR A 352 -9.86 -12.76 -16.68
CA THR A 352 -9.46 -12.06 -15.45
C THR A 352 -8.03 -12.42 -15.06
N MET A 353 -7.65 -13.70 -15.15
CA MET A 353 -6.28 -14.14 -14.83
C MET A 353 -5.27 -13.68 -15.89
N GLU A 354 -5.64 -13.65 -17.18
CA GLU A 354 -4.82 -13.04 -18.23
C GLU A 354 -4.44 -11.59 -17.88
N HIS A 355 -5.39 -10.79 -17.38
CA HIS A 355 -5.13 -9.42 -16.92
C HIS A 355 -4.27 -9.37 -15.64
N ILE A 356 -4.46 -10.28 -14.69
CA ILE A 356 -3.65 -10.36 -13.46
C ILE A 356 -2.19 -10.65 -13.84
N HIS A 357 -1.94 -11.70 -14.62
CA HIS A 357 -0.60 -12.06 -15.09
C HIS A 357 0.07 -10.94 -15.88
N TYR A 358 -0.68 -10.30 -16.77
CA TYR A 358 -0.18 -9.16 -17.52
C TYR A 358 0.31 -8.05 -16.58
N GLU A 359 -0.47 -7.75 -15.54
CA GLU A 359 -0.13 -6.66 -14.64
C GLU A 359 0.99 -7.00 -13.66
N ASP A 360 1.07 -8.26 -13.25
CA ASP A 360 2.17 -8.79 -12.45
C ASP A 360 3.51 -8.67 -13.21
N GLU A 361 3.55 -9.07 -14.48
CA GLU A 361 4.77 -8.98 -15.30
C GLU A 361 5.22 -7.52 -15.53
N ASN A 362 4.28 -6.64 -15.86
CA ASN A 362 4.56 -5.23 -16.17
C ASN A 362 4.99 -4.42 -14.94
N SER A 363 4.56 -4.83 -13.76
CA SER A 363 4.93 -4.21 -12.48
C SER A 363 6.04 -4.97 -11.75
N ARG A 364 6.67 -5.98 -12.38
CA ARG A 364 7.72 -6.82 -11.75
C ARG A 364 7.24 -7.40 -10.42
N TYR A 365 5.97 -7.77 -10.36
CA TYR A 365 5.26 -8.35 -9.22
C TYR A 365 5.16 -7.39 -8.02
N ILE A 366 5.39 -6.09 -8.22
CA ILE A 366 5.10 -5.04 -7.24
C ILE A 366 3.61 -4.74 -7.25
N THR A 367 2.95 -4.71 -8.42
CA THR A 367 1.56 -4.24 -8.64
C THR A 367 1.37 -2.74 -8.36
N ILE A 368 0.15 -2.22 -8.54
CA ILE A 368 -0.18 -0.80 -8.35
C ILE A 368 -0.36 -0.38 -6.89
N GLY A 369 -0.41 -1.33 -5.94
CA GLY A 369 -0.75 -1.05 -4.56
C GLY A 369 -0.69 -2.28 -3.67
N CYS A 370 -0.62 -2.07 -2.35
CA CYS A 370 -0.49 -3.16 -1.39
C CYS A 370 -1.72 -4.09 -1.31
N VAL A 371 -2.93 -3.56 -1.50
CA VAL A 371 -4.16 -4.36 -1.46
C VAL A 371 -4.20 -5.31 -2.66
N GLU A 372 -3.92 -4.76 -3.84
CA GLU A 372 -3.82 -5.48 -5.11
C GLU A 372 -2.70 -6.50 -5.08
N LYS A 373 -1.53 -6.12 -4.53
CA LYS A 373 -0.38 -7.01 -4.37
C LYS A 373 -0.74 -8.33 -3.70
N VAL A 374 -1.47 -8.27 -2.59
CA VAL A 374 -1.84 -9.46 -1.81
C VAL A 374 -2.92 -10.26 -2.53
N LEU A 375 -3.90 -9.58 -3.14
CA LEU A 375 -4.99 -10.25 -3.85
C LEU A 375 -4.50 -10.95 -5.13
N CYS A 376 -3.67 -10.31 -5.94
CA CYS A 376 -3.05 -10.91 -7.13
C CYS A 376 -2.15 -12.09 -6.73
N MET A 377 -1.34 -11.94 -5.68
CA MET A 377 -0.53 -13.05 -5.14
C MET A 377 -1.40 -14.26 -4.79
N LEU A 378 -2.51 -14.05 -4.10
CA LEU A 378 -3.43 -15.12 -3.73
C LEU A 378 -4.15 -15.71 -4.94
N ALA A 379 -4.54 -14.89 -5.91
CA ALA A 379 -5.17 -15.35 -7.15
C ALA A 379 -4.22 -16.25 -7.96
N CYS A 380 -2.94 -15.86 -8.09
CA CYS A 380 -1.90 -16.65 -8.74
C CYS A 380 -1.64 -17.97 -7.98
N TRP A 381 -1.63 -17.95 -6.64
CA TRP A 381 -1.56 -19.19 -5.85
C TRP A 381 -2.80 -20.09 -6.05
N ALA A 382 -3.99 -19.50 -6.12
CA ALA A 382 -5.24 -20.22 -6.33
C ALA A 382 -5.39 -20.77 -7.77
N GLU A 383 -4.60 -20.27 -8.72
CA GLU A 383 -4.45 -20.86 -10.05
C GLU A 383 -3.42 -22.00 -10.05
N ASP A 384 -2.20 -21.72 -9.62
CA ASP A 384 -1.11 -22.67 -9.52
C ASP A 384 -0.23 -22.38 -8.27
N PRO A 385 -0.41 -23.15 -7.19
CA PRO A 385 0.37 -22.99 -5.95
C PRO A 385 1.89 -23.12 -6.14
N ASN A 386 2.35 -23.81 -7.20
CA ASN A 386 3.76 -24.04 -7.50
C ASN A 386 4.25 -23.19 -8.69
N GLY A 387 3.39 -22.34 -9.24
CA GLY A 387 3.67 -21.52 -10.41
C GLY A 387 4.67 -20.40 -10.12
N ASP A 388 5.39 -19.98 -11.16
CA ASP A 388 6.42 -18.95 -11.01
C ASP A 388 5.83 -17.57 -10.71
N TYR A 389 4.58 -17.28 -11.12
CA TYR A 389 3.90 -16.03 -10.75
C TYR A 389 3.81 -15.89 -9.23
N PHE A 390 3.37 -16.94 -8.53
CA PHE A 390 3.28 -16.91 -7.08
C PHE A 390 4.65 -16.77 -6.40
N LYS A 391 5.67 -17.48 -6.87
CA LYS A 391 7.05 -17.38 -6.32
C LYS A 391 7.62 -15.97 -6.45
N LYS A 392 7.41 -15.33 -7.61
CA LYS A 392 7.81 -13.93 -7.84
C LYS A 392 7.02 -12.95 -6.98
N HIS A 393 5.74 -13.23 -6.70
CA HIS A 393 5.02 -12.45 -5.70
C HIS A 393 5.62 -12.56 -4.30
N LEU A 394 5.91 -13.77 -3.83
CA LEU A 394 6.50 -14.01 -2.51
C LEU A 394 7.82 -13.26 -2.35
N ALA A 395 8.68 -13.32 -3.37
CA ALA A 395 10.00 -12.67 -3.36
C ALA A 395 9.91 -11.12 -3.25
N ARG A 396 8.79 -10.52 -3.64
CA ARG A 396 8.52 -9.08 -3.57
C ARG A 396 7.76 -8.63 -2.31
N ILE A 397 7.47 -9.52 -1.36
CA ILE A 397 6.86 -9.13 -0.08
C ILE A 397 7.74 -8.13 0.71
N PRO A 398 9.09 -8.30 0.80
CA PRO A 398 9.94 -7.39 1.56
C PRO A 398 9.85 -5.92 1.12
N ASP A 399 9.59 -5.67 -0.16
CA ASP A 399 9.41 -4.32 -0.74
C ASP A 399 8.25 -3.54 -0.07
N TYR A 400 7.29 -4.27 0.53
CA TYR A 400 6.12 -3.73 1.20
C TYR A 400 6.26 -3.62 2.73
N LEU A 401 7.36 -4.11 3.33
CA LEU A 401 7.51 -4.15 4.78
C LEU A 401 8.42 -3.00 5.26
N TRP A 402 7.90 -2.22 6.21
CA TRP A 402 8.60 -1.08 6.77
C TRP A 402 8.71 -1.19 8.29
N VAL A 403 9.89 -0.89 8.85
CA VAL A 403 10.14 -0.97 10.30
C VAL A 403 10.49 0.41 10.84
N ALA A 404 9.71 0.88 11.80
CA ALA A 404 9.97 2.11 12.55
C ALA A 404 9.84 1.85 14.06
N GLU A 405 9.95 2.90 14.88
CA GLU A 405 9.89 2.81 16.34
C GLU A 405 8.52 2.35 16.87
N ASP A 406 7.49 2.34 16.03
CA ASP A 406 6.17 1.81 16.34
C ASP A 406 5.98 0.35 15.90
N GLY A 407 6.95 -0.27 15.22
CA GLY A 407 6.93 -1.67 14.80
C GLY A 407 7.00 -1.87 13.28
N MET A 408 6.70 -3.09 12.83
CA MET A 408 6.67 -3.45 11.41
C MET A 408 5.26 -3.32 10.86
N LYS A 409 5.14 -2.57 9.78
CA LYS A 409 3.90 -2.33 9.06
C LYS A 409 4.05 -2.70 7.59
N MET A 410 2.92 -2.89 6.93
CA MET A 410 2.88 -2.95 5.48
C MET A 410 2.65 -1.54 4.95
N GLN A 411 3.57 -1.04 4.14
CA GLN A 411 3.38 0.18 3.36
C GLN A 411 2.66 -0.13 2.05
N SER A 412 2.45 0.86 1.19
CA SER A 412 2.25 0.58 -0.23
C SER A 412 3.59 0.11 -0.83
N PHE A 413 4.02 0.60 -1.98
CA PHE A 413 5.29 0.22 -2.62
C PHE A 413 6.39 1.28 -2.44
N GLY A 414 6.21 2.23 -1.51
CA GLY A 414 7.10 3.37 -1.25
C GLY A 414 6.73 4.66 -2.02
N SER A 415 7.44 5.74 -1.73
CA SER A 415 7.24 7.10 -2.29
C SER A 415 8.52 7.75 -2.82
N GLN A 416 9.52 6.94 -3.18
CA GLN A 416 10.92 7.34 -3.40
C GLN A 416 11.08 8.46 -4.43
N GLN A 417 10.41 8.36 -5.59
CA GLN A 417 10.47 9.36 -6.64
C GLN A 417 9.68 10.62 -6.30
N TRP A 418 8.53 10.47 -5.65
CA TRP A 418 7.76 11.60 -5.16
C TRP A 418 8.54 12.43 -4.14
N ASP A 419 9.07 11.77 -3.10
CA ASP A 419 9.84 12.42 -2.03
C ASP A 419 11.12 13.03 -2.57
N THR A 420 11.83 12.33 -3.47
CA THR A 420 13.05 12.87 -4.08
C THR A 420 12.76 14.06 -4.98
N GLY A 421 11.65 14.03 -5.72
CA GLY A 421 11.19 15.14 -6.56
C GLY A 421 10.96 16.41 -5.74
N PHE A 422 10.25 16.31 -4.61
CA PHE A 422 10.05 17.47 -3.74
C PHE A 422 11.28 17.86 -2.94
N ALA A 423 12.06 16.90 -2.44
CA ALA A 423 13.31 17.12 -1.75
C ALA A 423 14.26 18.01 -2.56
N ILE A 424 14.49 17.66 -3.83
CA ILE A 424 15.39 18.42 -4.71
C ILE A 424 14.87 19.85 -4.90
N GLN A 425 13.57 20.03 -5.15
CA GLN A 425 13.01 21.37 -5.33
C GLN A 425 13.13 22.23 -4.07
N ALA A 426 12.86 21.65 -2.89
CA ALA A 426 13.01 22.35 -1.61
C ALA A 426 14.47 22.71 -1.33
N LEU A 427 15.41 21.79 -1.61
CA LEU A 427 16.85 22.02 -1.46
C LEU A 427 17.35 23.11 -2.42
N LEU A 428 16.89 23.14 -3.66
CA LEU A 428 17.21 24.22 -4.61
C LEU A 428 16.65 25.57 -4.14
N ALA A 429 15.41 25.59 -3.65
CA ALA A 429 14.77 26.81 -3.14
C ALA A 429 15.47 27.39 -1.90
N SER A 430 16.29 26.59 -1.20
CA SER A 430 17.07 27.07 -0.04
C SER A 430 18.20 28.03 -0.42
N ASN A 431 18.61 28.08 -1.69
CA ASN A 431 19.80 28.82 -2.17
C ASN A 431 21.11 28.44 -1.46
N LEU A 432 21.20 27.23 -0.88
CA LEU A 432 22.40 26.70 -0.22
C LEU A 432 23.15 25.69 -1.10
N THR A 433 22.98 25.76 -2.42
CA THR A 433 23.41 24.72 -3.38
C THR A 433 24.90 24.39 -3.28
N ASP A 434 25.75 25.38 -3.00
CA ASP A 434 27.21 25.19 -2.89
C ASP A 434 27.60 24.32 -1.69
N GLU A 435 26.76 24.24 -0.66
CA GLU A 435 27.00 23.42 0.53
C GLU A 435 26.54 21.98 0.37
N ILE A 436 25.64 21.73 -0.59
CA ILE A 436 24.96 20.44 -0.77
C ILE A 436 25.06 19.91 -2.20
N ALA A 437 26.01 20.41 -3.00
CA ALA A 437 26.18 20.00 -4.39
C ALA A 437 26.27 18.46 -4.57
N PRO A 438 27.01 17.70 -3.73
CA PRO A 438 27.02 16.23 -3.82
C PRO A 438 25.64 15.58 -3.59
N THR A 439 24.81 16.16 -2.72
CA THR A 439 23.45 15.69 -2.46
C THR A 439 22.56 15.92 -3.68
N LEU A 440 22.64 17.12 -4.27
CA LEU A 440 21.91 17.46 -5.50
C LEU A 440 22.34 16.58 -6.68
N ALA A 441 23.64 16.31 -6.83
CA ALA A 441 24.16 15.43 -7.88
C ALA A 441 23.62 14.00 -7.78
N ARG A 442 23.61 13.42 -6.57
CA ARG A 442 23.03 12.08 -6.36
C ARG A 442 21.52 12.07 -6.57
N GLY A 443 20.81 13.09 -6.10
CA GLY A 443 19.36 13.22 -6.34
C GLY A 443 19.03 13.34 -7.83
N HIS A 444 19.84 14.09 -8.58
CA HIS A 444 19.71 14.19 -10.03
C HIS A 444 19.93 12.83 -10.72
N ASP A 445 20.98 12.10 -10.32
CA ASP A 445 21.26 10.77 -10.84
C ASP A 445 20.11 9.80 -10.57
N PHE A 446 19.55 9.81 -9.35
CA PHE A 446 18.36 9.06 -9.01
C PHE A 446 17.18 9.39 -9.91
N VAL A 447 16.77 10.66 -10.02
CA VAL A 447 15.63 11.07 -10.85
C VAL A 447 15.82 10.62 -12.30
N LYS A 448 17.03 10.73 -12.87
CA LYS A 448 17.32 10.23 -14.23
C LYS A 448 17.19 8.72 -14.36
N LYS A 449 17.58 7.95 -13.34
CA LYS A 449 17.50 6.48 -13.31
C LYS A 449 16.09 5.95 -12.99
N SER A 450 15.22 6.79 -12.41
CA SER A 450 13.85 6.43 -12.03
C SER A 450 12.82 6.67 -13.14
N GLN A 451 13.15 7.39 -14.21
CA GLN A 451 12.21 7.58 -15.32
C GLN A 451 12.00 6.28 -16.10
N VAL A 452 10.75 5.91 -16.32
CA VAL A 452 10.32 4.73 -17.08
C VAL A 452 10.79 4.84 -18.54
N LYS A 453 11.48 3.81 -19.04
CA LYS A 453 12.12 3.81 -20.37
C LYS A 453 11.26 3.17 -21.46
N ASP A 454 10.34 2.30 -21.07
CA ASP A 454 9.55 1.48 -21.99
C ASP A 454 8.05 1.62 -21.69
N ASN A 455 7.22 1.45 -22.71
CA ASN A 455 5.78 1.28 -22.49
C ASN A 455 5.51 -0.11 -21.91
N PRO A 456 4.35 -0.32 -21.27
CA PRO A 456 3.93 -1.67 -20.88
C PRO A 456 3.93 -2.61 -22.10
N SER A 457 4.19 -3.89 -21.85
CA SER A 457 4.41 -4.90 -22.88
C SER A 457 3.19 -5.09 -23.79
N GLY A 458 3.45 -5.51 -25.04
CA GLY A 458 2.41 -5.91 -25.99
C GLY A 458 1.37 -4.82 -26.30
N ASP A 459 0.12 -5.25 -26.53
CA ASP A 459 -1.02 -4.35 -26.72
C ASP A 459 -1.58 -3.88 -25.37
N PHE A 460 -0.83 -3.00 -24.71
CA PHE A 460 -1.18 -2.50 -23.39
C PHE A 460 -2.52 -1.75 -23.32
N LYS A 461 -3.04 -1.26 -24.46
CA LYS A 461 -4.35 -0.59 -24.51
C LYS A 461 -5.50 -1.56 -24.30
N SER A 462 -5.45 -2.77 -24.89
CA SER A 462 -6.45 -3.80 -24.61
C SER A 462 -6.36 -4.30 -23.17
N MET A 463 -5.19 -4.17 -22.53
CA MET A 463 -4.96 -4.40 -21.10
C MET A 463 -5.28 -3.20 -20.20
N HIS A 464 -5.90 -2.14 -20.75
CA HIS A 464 -6.37 -0.96 -20.01
C HIS A 464 -5.25 -0.14 -19.34
N ARG A 465 -4.02 -0.28 -19.83
CA ARG A 465 -2.90 0.60 -19.48
C ARG A 465 -2.81 1.76 -20.46
N HIS A 466 -2.13 2.81 -20.03
CA HIS A 466 -1.82 3.99 -20.84
C HIS A 466 -0.32 4.00 -21.18
N ILE A 467 0.16 4.96 -21.98
CA ILE A 467 1.59 5.08 -22.26
C ILE A 467 2.37 5.43 -20.98
N SER A 468 3.51 4.78 -20.76
CA SER A 468 4.37 4.99 -19.58
C SER A 468 5.80 5.40 -19.95
N LYS A 469 6.25 5.20 -21.19
CA LYS A 469 7.59 5.62 -21.62
C LYS A 469 7.76 7.13 -21.43
N GLY A 470 8.78 7.52 -20.67
CA GLY A 470 9.06 8.91 -20.31
C GLY A 470 8.45 9.37 -18.99
N SER A 471 7.56 8.58 -18.39
CA SER A 471 6.91 8.95 -17.12
C SER A 471 7.84 8.74 -15.92
N TRP A 472 7.48 9.39 -14.82
CA TRP A 472 7.92 9.00 -13.48
C TRP A 472 6.74 8.41 -12.71
N THR A 473 7.01 7.33 -12.00
CA THR A 473 6.06 6.70 -11.08
C THR A 473 6.11 7.39 -9.71
N PHE A 474 5.24 6.98 -8.79
CA PHE A 474 5.28 7.49 -7.41
C PHE A 474 6.50 6.97 -6.62
N SER A 475 6.97 5.75 -6.91
CA SER A 475 8.08 5.08 -6.22
C SER A 475 9.35 5.05 -7.05
N ASP A 476 9.54 4.02 -7.87
CA ASP A 476 10.74 3.78 -8.66
C ASP A 476 10.38 3.23 -10.07
N GLN A 477 11.40 3.02 -10.90
CA GLN A 477 11.20 2.61 -12.30
C GLN A 477 10.51 1.23 -12.40
N ASP A 478 10.76 0.32 -11.45
CA ASP A 478 10.22 -1.04 -11.45
C ASP A 478 8.72 -1.11 -11.19
N HIS A 479 8.14 -0.11 -10.53
CA HIS A 479 6.69 -0.03 -10.36
C HIS A 479 5.96 0.14 -11.72
N GLY A 480 6.53 0.91 -12.65
CA GLY A 480 6.04 1.03 -14.04
C GLY A 480 4.68 1.73 -14.25
N TRP A 481 3.98 2.15 -13.19
CA TRP A 481 2.73 2.92 -13.29
C TRP A 481 3.01 4.42 -13.39
N GLN A 482 2.64 4.99 -14.54
CA GLN A 482 2.74 6.43 -14.79
C GLN A 482 1.79 7.20 -13.88
N VAL A 483 2.26 8.35 -13.38
CA VAL A 483 1.42 9.29 -12.64
C VAL A 483 1.72 10.70 -13.16
N SER A 484 0.67 11.48 -13.41
CA SER A 484 0.79 12.79 -14.07
C SER A 484 1.60 13.79 -13.25
N ASP A 485 1.34 13.90 -11.96
CA ASP A 485 2.06 14.82 -11.08
C ASP A 485 3.49 14.34 -10.83
N CYS A 486 3.73 13.06 -10.57
CA CYS A 486 5.07 12.50 -10.42
C CYS A 486 5.91 12.74 -11.67
N THR A 487 5.31 12.61 -12.85
CA THR A 487 5.95 12.91 -14.14
C THR A 487 6.25 14.41 -14.27
N ALA A 488 5.34 15.28 -13.88
CA ALA A 488 5.55 16.73 -13.90
C ALA A 488 6.68 17.16 -12.93
N GLU A 489 6.68 16.64 -11.70
CA GLU A 489 7.69 16.96 -10.70
C GLU A 489 9.07 16.39 -11.08
N GLY A 490 9.13 15.15 -11.59
CA GLY A 490 10.36 14.56 -12.15
C GLY A 490 10.93 15.38 -13.31
N LEU A 491 10.06 15.78 -14.26
CA LEU A 491 10.44 16.64 -15.38
C LEU A 491 10.95 18.00 -14.89
N LYS A 492 10.24 18.63 -13.95
CA LYS A 492 10.62 19.93 -13.37
C LYS A 492 11.98 19.87 -12.68
N CYS A 493 12.26 18.81 -11.91
CA CYS A 493 13.58 18.58 -11.31
C CYS A 493 14.68 18.54 -12.38
N CYS A 494 14.50 17.75 -13.43
CA CYS A 494 15.48 17.65 -14.52
C CYS A 494 15.71 19.00 -15.21
N LEU A 495 14.65 19.78 -15.45
CA LEU A 495 14.76 21.11 -16.05
C LEU A 495 15.50 22.09 -15.12
N LEU A 496 15.16 22.14 -13.83
CA LEU A 496 15.83 23.01 -12.87
C LEU A 496 17.32 22.71 -12.74
N LEU A 497 17.68 21.43 -12.61
CA LEU A 497 19.07 20.98 -12.50
C LEU A 497 19.85 21.18 -13.81
N SER A 498 19.18 21.16 -14.97
CA SER A 498 19.82 21.44 -16.27
C SER A 498 20.35 22.87 -16.42
N MET A 499 19.86 23.80 -15.61
CA MET A 499 20.33 25.19 -15.56
C MET A 499 21.58 25.37 -14.70
N MET A 500 21.97 24.35 -13.94
CA MET A 500 23.16 24.37 -13.08
C MET A 500 24.40 23.85 -13.81
N PRO A 501 25.63 24.21 -13.34
CA PRO A 501 26.86 23.67 -13.90
C PRO A 501 26.94 22.13 -13.76
N PRO A 502 27.25 21.36 -14.84
CA PRO A 502 27.37 19.90 -14.77
C PRO A 502 28.39 19.40 -13.75
N LYS A 503 29.46 20.17 -13.50
CA LYS A 503 30.44 19.87 -12.46
C LYS A 503 29.86 19.80 -11.04
N LEU A 504 28.70 20.41 -10.78
CA LEU A 504 28.04 20.42 -9.47
C LEU A 504 26.97 19.35 -9.34
N VAL A 505 26.17 19.12 -10.40
CA VAL A 505 24.97 18.26 -10.34
C VAL A 505 25.00 17.07 -11.31
N GLY A 506 26.13 16.85 -11.98
CA GLY A 506 26.28 15.84 -13.03
C GLY A 506 25.70 16.27 -14.38
N GLU A 507 25.84 15.37 -15.36
CA GLU A 507 25.37 15.62 -16.73
C GLU A 507 23.85 15.80 -16.80
N LYS A 508 23.41 16.65 -17.73
CA LYS A 508 22.00 16.93 -17.98
C LYS A 508 21.29 15.68 -18.49
N MET A 509 19.97 15.65 -18.34
CA MET A 509 19.15 14.62 -18.97
C MET A 509 19.07 14.84 -20.47
N GLU A 510 19.19 13.76 -21.25
CA GLU A 510 19.08 13.82 -22.71
C GLU A 510 17.73 14.43 -23.15
N PRO A 511 17.71 15.36 -24.13
CA PRO A 511 16.49 16.05 -24.56
C PRO A 511 15.35 15.10 -24.97
N GLU A 512 15.67 13.99 -25.63
CA GLU A 512 14.68 12.99 -26.08
C GLU A 512 13.88 12.42 -24.91
N ARG A 513 14.54 12.24 -23.76
CA ARG A 513 13.87 11.74 -22.56
C ARG A 513 12.94 12.78 -21.94
N LEU A 514 13.22 14.06 -22.10
CA LEU A 514 12.32 15.15 -21.69
C LEU A 514 11.10 15.20 -22.62
N TYR A 515 11.29 14.98 -23.92
CA TYR A 515 10.19 14.91 -24.89
C TYR A 515 9.25 13.73 -24.62
N ASP A 516 9.80 12.57 -24.26
CA ASP A 516 8.99 11.42 -23.84
C ASP A 516 8.09 11.77 -22.64
N ALA A 517 8.61 12.48 -21.64
CA ALA A 517 7.85 12.91 -20.47
C ALA A 517 6.72 13.90 -20.84
N VAL A 518 7.02 14.90 -21.67
CA VAL A 518 6.04 15.86 -22.18
C VAL A 518 4.94 15.15 -22.98
N ASN A 519 5.30 14.15 -23.78
CA ASN A 519 4.33 13.34 -24.53
C ASN A 519 3.34 12.64 -23.59
N VAL A 520 3.81 12.00 -22.51
CA VAL A 520 2.91 11.41 -21.50
C VAL A 520 1.94 12.45 -20.95
N LEU A 521 2.45 13.59 -20.48
CA LEU A 521 1.61 14.64 -19.88
C LEU A 521 0.53 15.17 -20.84
N ILE A 522 0.87 15.39 -22.12
CA ILE A 522 -0.09 15.85 -23.13
C ILE A 522 -1.16 14.80 -23.40
N THR A 523 -0.81 13.51 -23.45
CA THR A 523 -1.81 12.44 -23.67
C THR A 523 -2.78 12.23 -22.50
N LEU A 524 -2.48 12.76 -21.32
CA LEU A 524 -3.35 12.71 -20.13
C LEU A 524 -4.32 13.90 -20.06
N GLN A 525 -4.34 14.78 -21.06
CA GLN A 525 -5.30 15.88 -21.12
C GLN A 525 -6.73 15.36 -21.18
N VAL A 526 -7.57 15.90 -20.30
CA VAL A 526 -9.01 15.64 -20.28
C VAL A 526 -9.76 16.87 -20.79
N GLN A 527 -10.77 16.67 -21.62
CA GLN A 527 -11.66 17.76 -22.02
C GLN A 527 -12.50 18.16 -20.81
N LEU A 528 -12.13 19.28 -20.18
CA LEU A 528 -12.97 19.94 -19.18
C LEU A 528 -14.18 20.51 -19.91
N LEU A 529 -15.25 19.72 -20.03
CA LEU A 529 -16.55 20.28 -20.39
C LEU A 529 -16.93 21.27 -19.27
N CYS A 530 -17.10 22.52 -19.67
CA CYS A 530 -17.26 23.68 -18.82
C CYS A 530 -18.41 23.52 -17.81
N GLN A 531 -18.10 23.11 -16.58
CA GLN A 531 -18.85 23.44 -15.37
C GLN A 531 -17.93 23.37 -14.15
N SER A 532 -17.75 24.54 -13.53
CA SER A 532 -17.22 24.81 -12.19
C SER A 532 -15.72 24.61 -11.89
N VAL A 533 -15.07 25.76 -11.72
CA VAL A 533 -13.94 26.07 -10.83
C VAL A 533 -14.28 25.62 -9.39
N ILE A 534 -14.28 24.32 -9.12
CA ILE A 534 -14.20 23.68 -7.80
C ILE A 534 -13.58 22.27 -8.01
N TYR A 535 -12.33 22.19 -8.48
CA TYR A 535 -11.71 20.88 -8.79
C TYR A 535 -10.38 20.59 -8.08
N MET A 536 -9.81 21.53 -7.32
CA MET A 536 -8.62 21.26 -6.47
C MET A 536 -8.95 20.85 -5.02
N SER A 537 -10.23 20.83 -4.63
CA SER A 537 -10.68 20.41 -3.29
C SER A 537 -11.69 19.26 -3.33
N ARG A 538 -11.99 18.72 -4.52
CA ARG A 538 -13.06 17.73 -4.76
C ARG A 538 -12.68 16.64 -5.76
N VAL A 539 -11.40 16.26 -5.83
CA VAL A 539 -10.95 15.02 -6.52
C VAL A 539 -11.60 13.76 -5.91
N ALA A 540 -12.25 13.87 -4.75
CA ALA A 540 -13.04 12.81 -4.14
C ALA A 540 -14.51 12.66 -4.62
N PHE A 541 -15.07 13.54 -5.48
CA PHE A 541 -16.54 13.63 -5.62
C PHE A 541 -17.17 13.44 -7.01
N CYS A 542 -16.43 13.29 -8.11
CA CYS A 542 -17.00 12.88 -9.42
C CYS A 542 -16.72 11.42 -9.81
N PHE A 543 -16.09 10.66 -8.91
CA PHE A 543 -15.91 9.20 -8.98
C PHE A 543 -17.11 8.28 -8.64
N PRO A 544 -18.34 8.71 -8.22
CA PRO A 544 -19.17 7.79 -7.48
C PRO A 544 -19.98 6.78 -8.30
N ALA A 545 -20.26 6.94 -9.59
CA ALA A 545 -21.25 6.04 -10.22
C ALA A 545 -20.76 4.59 -10.35
N VAL A 546 -19.46 4.38 -10.53
CA VAL A 546 -18.89 3.04 -10.68
C VAL A 546 -18.17 2.57 -9.40
N ILE A 547 -17.52 3.47 -8.66
CA ILE A 547 -17.01 3.11 -7.32
C ILE A 547 -18.18 2.81 -6.37
N LYS A 548 -19.25 3.63 -6.33
CA LYS A 548 -20.50 3.28 -5.62
C LYS A 548 -21.30 2.18 -6.30
N PHE A 549 -20.89 1.63 -7.44
CA PHE A 549 -21.47 0.35 -7.81
C PHE A 549 -20.88 -0.70 -6.88
N TRP A 550 -19.55 -0.74 -6.77
CA TRP A 550 -18.79 -1.81 -6.12
C TRP A 550 -18.53 -1.69 -4.61
N THR A 551 -18.48 -0.47 -4.07
CA THR A 551 -18.33 -0.15 -2.64
C THR A 551 -19.66 0.17 -2.01
#